data_AF-A0A3N5UPV8-F1
#
_entry.id   AF-A0A3N5UPV8-F1
#
_cell.length_a   1.000
_cell.length_b   1.000
_cell.length_c   1.000
_cell.angle_alpha   90.00
_cell.angle_beta   90.00
_cell.angle_gamma   90.00
#
_symmetry.space_group_name_H-M   'P 1'
#
loop_
_entity.id
_entity.type
_entity.pdbx_description
1 polymer ?
#
loop_
_entity_poly.entity_id
_entity_poly.type
_entity_poly.pdbx_seq_one_letter_code
_entity_poly.pdbx_strand_id
1 'polypeptide(L)'
;MQRISDVVRRLSSLPWLPTFLTLAGFIVYILQALDIARTKTSFLDEGLYVYKGWLFATGQYVPFQDYGLWTNHAVLSFLIPGYVQKWFGPGLDTARYFMIFLGVLTLLGLWVFAKRWGGQWWAAAAIWVMALNPAEVKVYTLALSEGLIAVMLAWILVLTVGVRRPLWQILLGSGLAGLMILTRENMLFVLPILFVYVLWQYGWKTGFLALASGLFVLAIGTLWYWPEVLKLWAKTLPASPVTPNLSEWQPPAEAYGESVPALEVANYYRVFLYFWLTFRLHFVTLVSAVTVWLLWPLKWRWHLTGRIRAAIFLSVLLIVLLGAHMQASL
;
A
#
# COMPACT_ATOMS: atom_id res chain seq x y z
N MET A 1 39.54 -14.28 -9.36
CA MET A 1 38.29 -13.87 -10.04
C MET A 1 37.64 -15.00 -10.84
N GLN A 2 38.36 -15.79 -11.64
CA GLN A 2 37.79 -16.93 -12.41
C GLN A 2 37.01 -17.97 -11.57
N ARG A 3 37.53 -18.39 -10.40
CA ARG A 3 36.81 -19.33 -9.51
C ARG A 3 35.44 -18.80 -9.03
N ILE A 4 35.32 -17.49 -8.79
CA ILE A 4 34.05 -16.89 -8.34
C ILE A 4 33.04 -16.85 -9.49
N SER A 5 33.49 -16.50 -10.71
CA SER A 5 32.61 -16.53 -11.88
C SER A 5 32.11 -17.94 -12.21
N ASP A 6 32.93 -18.97 -11.99
CA ASP A 6 32.55 -20.36 -12.25
C ASP A 6 31.53 -20.87 -11.22
N VAL A 7 31.70 -20.50 -9.94
CA VAL A 7 30.72 -20.81 -8.88
C VAL A 7 29.39 -20.10 -9.15
N VAL A 8 29.41 -18.81 -9.52
CA VAL A 8 28.18 -18.06 -9.84
C VAL A 8 27.47 -18.66 -11.05
N ARG A 9 28.21 -19.05 -12.09
CA ARG A 9 27.64 -19.73 -13.27
C ARG A 9 27.04 -21.08 -12.94
N ARG A 10 27.68 -21.84 -12.04
CA ARG A 10 27.18 -23.15 -11.59
C ARG A 10 25.95 -23.02 -10.69
N LEU A 11 25.87 -21.98 -9.86
CA LEU A 11 24.70 -21.71 -9.03
C LEU A 11 23.54 -21.18 -9.89
N SER A 12 23.81 -20.29 -10.84
CA SER A 12 22.78 -19.74 -11.74
C SER A 12 22.21 -20.77 -12.71
N SER A 13 22.95 -21.85 -12.99
CA SER A 13 22.48 -22.95 -13.81
C SER A 13 21.55 -23.93 -13.08
N LEU A 14 21.42 -23.84 -11.76
CA LEU A 14 20.49 -24.69 -10.99
C LEU A 14 19.06 -24.12 -11.04
N PRO A 15 18.12 -24.77 -11.76
CA PRO A 15 16.78 -24.21 -11.97
C PRO A 15 15.91 -24.24 -10.70
N TRP A 16 16.21 -25.10 -9.73
CA TRP A 16 15.43 -25.24 -8.50
C TRP A 16 15.86 -24.25 -7.40
N LEU A 17 17.09 -23.75 -7.45
CA LEU A 17 17.69 -22.97 -6.37
C LEU A 17 16.95 -21.64 -6.11
N PRO A 18 16.57 -20.82 -7.12
CA PRO A 18 15.80 -19.60 -6.89
C PRO A 18 14.44 -19.88 -6.24
N THR A 19 13.79 -20.97 -6.63
CA THR A 19 12.49 -21.38 -6.09
C THR A 19 12.63 -21.80 -4.63
N PHE A 20 13.64 -22.61 -4.30
CA PHE A 20 13.95 -22.97 -2.92
C PHE A 20 14.25 -21.75 -2.05
N LEU A 21 15.09 -20.83 -2.53
CA LEU A 21 15.41 -19.58 -1.82
C LEU A 21 14.17 -18.71 -1.62
N THR A 22 13.28 -18.65 -2.61
CA THR A 22 12.00 -17.95 -2.48
C THR A 22 11.19 -18.55 -1.33
N LEU A 23 10.99 -19.88 -1.33
CA LEU A 23 10.23 -20.57 -0.29
C LEU A 23 10.84 -20.36 1.11
N ALA A 24 12.17 -20.44 1.23
CA ALA A 24 12.87 -20.15 2.47
C ALA A 24 12.61 -18.70 2.95
N GLY A 25 12.62 -17.72 2.04
CA GLY A 25 12.30 -16.33 2.36
C GLY A 25 10.86 -16.14 2.88
N PHE A 26 9.88 -16.83 2.28
CA PHE A 26 8.50 -16.85 2.79
C PHE A 26 8.42 -17.43 4.20
N ILE A 27 9.09 -18.56 4.46
CA ILE A 27 9.11 -19.19 5.78
C ILE A 27 9.73 -18.24 6.81
N VAL A 28 10.87 -17.63 6.48
CA VAL A 28 11.55 -16.66 7.37
C VAL A 28 10.67 -15.45 7.67
N TYR A 29 9.94 -14.93 6.68
CA TYR A 29 8.97 -13.85 6.91
C TYR A 29 7.87 -14.28 7.87
N ILE A 30 7.24 -15.44 7.63
CA ILE A 30 6.12 -15.94 8.44
C ILE A 30 6.56 -16.17 9.88
N LEU A 31 7.73 -16.78 10.10
CA LEU A 31 8.24 -17.04 11.45
C LEU A 31 8.49 -15.75 12.23
N GLN A 32 9.09 -14.74 11.59
CA GLN A 32 9.30 -13.43 12.21
C GLN A 32 7.97 -12.70 12.48
N ALA A 33 7.02 -12.79 11.55
CA ALA A 33 5.71 -12.18 11.71
C ALA A 33 4.92 -12.84 12.86
N LEU A 34 4.99 -14.17 13.01
CA LEU A 34 4.39 -14.89 14.13
C LEU A 34 5.02 -14.53 15.47
N ASP A 35 6.35 -14.37 15.51
CA ASP A 35 7.05 -13.90 16.70
C ASP A 35 6.62 -12.48 17.09
N ILE A 36 6.57 -11.56 16.13
CA ILE A 36 6.08 -10.19 16.34
C ILE A 36 4.64 -10.20 16.85
N ALA A 37 3.78 -11.02 16.25
CA ALA A 37 2.36 -11.06 16.59
C ALA A 37 2.12 -11.45 18.06
N ARG A 38 2.98 -12.30 18.62
CA ARG A 38 2.86 -12.80 20.01
C ARG A 38 3.61 -11.97 21.02
N THR A 39 4.71 -11.33 20.63
CA THR A 39 5.65 -10.69 21.58
C THR A 39 5.51 -9.18 21.68
N LYS A 40 4.97 -8.52 20.64
CA LYS A 40 4.90 -7.05 20.63
C LYS A 40 3.61 -6.54 21.25
N THR A 41 3.75 -5.57 22.13
CA THR A 41 2.61 -4.81 22.67
C THR A 41 1.89 -4.05 21.55
N SER A 42 0.58 -3.88 21.71
CA SER A 42 -0.22 -3.08 20.79
C SER A 42 0.23 -1.62 20.81
N PHE A 43 0.11 -0.97 19.65
CA PHE A 43 0.25 0.48 19.53
C PHE A 43 -1.13 1.13 19.49
N LEU A 44 -1.23 2.42 19.83
CA LEU A 44 -2.51 3.14 19.93
C LEU A 44 -3.37 2.95 18.67
N ASP A 45 -2.79 3.14 17.49
CA ASP A 45 -3.50 3.03 16.22
C ASP A 45 -4.01 1.61 15.95
N GLU A 46 -3.23 0.58 16.30
CA GLU A 46 -3.63 -0.81 16.14
C GLU A 46 -4.88 -1.13 16.97
N GLY A 47 -4.88 -0.72 18.24
CA GLY A 47 -6.05 -0.84 19.10
C GLY A 47 -7.27 -0.11 18.54
N LEU A 48 -7.08 1.12 18.02
CA LEU A 48 -8.17 1.91 17.46
C LEU A 48 -8.77 1.29 16.20
N TYR A 49 -7.96 0.80 15.25
CA TYR A 49 -8.47 0.14 14.03
C TYR A 49 -9.27 -1.13 14.37
N VAL A 50 -8.70 -1.96 15.24
CA VAL A 50 -9.31 -3.23 15.68
C VAL A 50 -10.61 -2.97 16.44
N TYR A 51 -10.59 -2.06 17.42
CA TYR A 51 -11.76 -1.77 18.25
C TYR A 51 -12.90 -1.10 17.47
N LYS A 52 -12.61 -0.02 16.74
CA LYS A 52 -13.62 0.66 15.90
C LYS A 52 -14.18 -0.29 14.85
N GLY A 53 -13.31 -1.08 14.21
CA GLY A 53 -13.71 -2.07 13.22
C GLY A 53 -14.70 -3.09 13.76
N TRP A 54 -14.44 -3.63 14.96
CA TRP A 54 -15.36 -4.55 15.63
C TRP A 54 -16.72 -3.92 15.91
N LEU A 55 -16.74 -2.70 16.45
CA LEU A 55 -17.98 -1.97 16.76
C LEU A 55 -18.81 -1.67 15.50
N PHE A 56 -18.16 -1.30 14.40
CA PHE A 56 -18.83 -1.10 13.11
C PHE A 56 -19.35 -2.42 12.53
N ALA A 57 -18.56 -3.50 12.56
CA ALA A 57 -18.97 -4.78 11.98
C ALA A 57 -20.10 -5.45 12.78
N THR A 58 -20.16 -5.24 14.09
CA THR A 58 -21.24 -5.75 14.96
C THR A 58 -22.50 -4.88 14.91
N GLY A 59 -22.44 -3.70 14.28
CA GLY A 59 -23.58 -2.78 14.17
C GLY A 59 -23.87 -1.98 15.45
N GLN A 60 -22.92 -1.93 16.39
CA GLN A 60 -23.05 -1.09 17.59
C GLN A 60 -22.87 0.40 17.25
N TYR A 61 -22.07 0.69 16.24
CA TYR A 61 -21.89 2.03 15.67
C TYR A 61 -21.97 1.95 14.14
N VAL A 62 -22.47 3.00 13.51
CA VAL A 62 -22.42 3.21 12.06
C VAL A 62 -21.24 4.14 11.76
N PRO A 63 -20.39 3.83 10.75
CA PRO A 63 -19.34 4.74 10.33
C PRO A 63 -19.87 6.14 10.02
N PHE A 64 -19.16 7.17 10.48
CA PHE A 64 -19.47 8.60 10.28
C PHE A 64 -20.74 9.12 10.99
N GLN A 65 -21.44 8.28 11.76
CA GLN A 65 -22.64 8.72 12.49
C GLN A 65 -22.33 9.89 13.45
N ASP A 66 -23.29 10.79 13.61
CA ASP A 66 -23.19 11.87 14.57
C ASP A 66 -23.07 11.34 16.00
N TYR A 67 -22.24 12.00 16.81
CA TYR A 67 -21.92 11.61 18.18
C TYR A 67 -21.43 10.15 18.32
N GLY A 68 -20.93 9.56 17.23
CA GLY A 68 -20.34 8.24 17.18
C GLY A 68 -18.83 8.23 17.39
N LEU A 69 -18.22 7.09 17.05
CA LEU A 69 -16.77 6.97 17.04
C LEU A 69 -16.19 7.87 15.94
N TRP A 70 -15.10 8.56 16.26
CA TRP A 70 -14.40 9.39 15.30
C TRP A 70 -13.80 8.53 14.16
N THR A 71 -14.32 8.69 12.94
CA THR A 71 -13.84 7.97 11.75
C THR A 71 -12.86 8.84 10.97
N ASN A 72 -11.59 8.81 11.37
CA ASN A 72 -10.52 9.65 10.81
C ASN A 72 -9.93 9.19 9.48
N HIS A 73 -10.28 7.98 9.03
CA HIS A 73 -9.78 7.32 7.83
C HIS A 73 -10.91 6.68 7.04
N ALA A 74 -10.61 6.29 5.80
CA ALA A 74 -11.58 5.63 4.94
C ALA A 74 -12.11 4.30 5.52
N VAL A 75 -13.40 4.05 5.30
CA VAL A 75 -14.21 3.09 6.09
C VAL A 75 -13.71 1.64 6.04
N LEU A 76 -13.13 1.21 4.91
CA LEU A 76 -12.68 -0.18 4.75
C LEU A 76 -11.45 -0.50 5.60
N SER A 77 -10.67 0.51 6.03
CA SER A 77 -9.58 0.30 7.00
C SER A 77 -10.08 -0.28 8.32
N PHE A 78 -11.33 0.02 8.70
CA PHE A 78 -11.96 -0.48 9.91
C PHE A 78 -12.81 -1.72 9.63
N LEU A 79 -13.64 -1.69 8.57
CA LEU A 79 -14.60 -2.76 8.31
C LEU A 79 -13.95 -4.08 7.94
N ILE A 80 -12.89 -4.09 7.13
CA ILE A 80 -12.22 -5.34 6.73
C ILE A 80 -11.70 -6.10 7.96
N PRO A 81 -10.84 -5.52 8.83
CA PRO A 81 -10.42 -6.20 10.04
C PRO A 81 -11.57 -6.39 11.05
N GLY A 82 -12.57 -5.52 11.03
CA GLY A 82 -13.78 -5.64 11.84
C GLY A 82 -14.61 -6.89 11.55
N TYR A 83 -14.88 -7.17 10.27
CA TYR A 83 -15.61 -8.39 9.86
C TYR A 83 -14.80 -9.66 10.10
N VAL A 84 -13.47 -9.60 9.93
CA VAL A 84 -12.59 -10.71 10.30
C VAL A 84 -12.72 -11.01 11.79
N GLN A 85 -12.67 -9.99 12.65
CA GLN A 85 -12.91 -10.21 14.07
C GLN A 85 -14.32 -10.75 14.32
N LYS A 86 -15.36 -10.21 13.67
CA LYS A 86 -16.74 -10.69 13.80
C LYS A 86 -16.88 -12.20 13.54
N TRP A 87 -16.16 -12.73 12.56
CA TRP A 87 -16.24 -14.13 12.18
C TRP A 87 -15.33 -15.05 13.01
N PHE A 88 -14.14 -14.59 13.39
CA PHE A 88 -13.12 -15.43 14.04
C PHE A 88 -12.92 -15.14 15.53
N GLY A 89 -13.67 -14.19 16.09
CA GLY A 89 -13.58 -13.74 17.47
C GLY A 89 -12.78 -12.44 17.61
N PRO A 90 -13.21 -11.53 18.52
CA PRO A 90 -12.49 -10.29 18.77
C PRO A 90 -11.15 -10.57 19.45
N GLY A 91 -10.12 -9.84 19.05
CA GLY A 91 -8.79 -10.00 19.64
C GLY A 91 -7.67 -9.47 18.76
N LEU A 92 -6.58 -9.07 19.41
CA LEU A 92 -5.36 -8.64 18.73
C LEU A 92 -4.74 -9.77 17.91
N ASP A 93 -4.74 -10.99 18.45
CA ASP A 93 -4.22 -12.18 17.78
C ASP A 93 -4.95 -12.44 16.46
N THR A 94 -6.29 -12.41 16.47
CA THR A 94 -7.11 -12.58 15.27
C THR A 94 -6.75 -11.55 14.19
N ALA A 95 -6.66 -10.29 14.59
CA ALA A 95 -6.35 -9.21 13.66
C ALA A 95 -4.92 -9.34 13.09
N ARG A 96 -3.94 -9.68 13.93
CA ARG A 96 -2.55 -9.87 13.51
C ARG A 96 -2.37 -11.09 12.62
N TYR A 97 -2.97 -12.24 12.94
CA TYR A 97 -2.91 -13.42 12.07
C TYR A 97 -3.52 -13.16 10.69
N PHE A 98 -4.61 -12.38 10.65
CA PHE A 98 -5.15 -11.91 9.38
C PHE A 98 -4.18 -11.01 8.62
N MET A 99 -3.50 -10.08 9.29
CA MET A 99 -2.49 -9.25 8.64
C MET A 99 -1.28 -10.05 8.15
N ILE A 100 -0.84 -11.08 8.88
CA ILE A 100 0.21 -12.01 8.41
C ILE A 100 -0.24 -12.69 7.11
N PHE A 101 -1.48 -13.17 7.05
CA PHE A 101 -2.05 -13.75 5.83
C PHE A 101 -2.01 -12.75 4.67
N LEU A 102 -2.42 -11.49 4.90
CA LEU A 102 -2.31 -10.44 3.89
C LEU A 102 -0.87 -10.14 3.50
N GLY A 103 0.07 -10.14 4.45
CA GLY A 103 1.50 -9.97 4.22
C GLY A 103 2.07 -11.06 3.30
N VAL A 104 1.66 -12.31 3.49
CA VAL A 104 1.98 -13.43 2.59
C VAL A 104 1.40 -13.20 1.19
N LEU A 105 0.17 -12.70 1.08
CA LEU A 105 -0.43 -12.35 -0.22
C LEU A 105 0.30 -11.18 -0.90
N THR A 106 0.78 -10.20 -0.14
CA THR A 106 1.63 -9.10 -0.65
C THR A 106 2.94 -9.64 -1.20
N LEU A 107 3.63 -10.50 -0.45
CA LEU A 107 4.85 -11.18 -0.89
C LEU A 107 4.59 -12.01 -2.15
N LEU A 108 3.47 -12.73 -2.23
CA LEU A 108 3.11 -13.49 -3.42
C LEU A 108 2.91 -12.55 -4.63
N GLY A 109 2.20 -11.44 -4.45
CA GLY A 109 2.03 -10.42 -5.48
C GLY A 109 3.38 -9.85 -5.96
N LEU A 110 4.26 -9.52 -5.03
CA LEU A 110 5.61 -9.02 -5.30
C LEU A 110 6.45 -10.07 -6.06
N TRP A 111 6.41 -11.34 -5.63
CA TRP A 111 7.08 -12.44 -6.32
C TRP A 111 6.58 -12.61 -7.75
N VAL A 112 5.25 -12.64 -7.97
CA VAL A 112 4.66 -12.75 -9.31
C VAL A 112 5.12 -11.58 -10.19
N PHE A 113 5.10 -10.36 -9.64
CA PHE A 113 5.50 -9.16 -10.36
C PHE A 113 6.99 -9.16 -10.71
N ALA A 114 7.86 -9.42 -9.74
CA ALA A 114 9.30 -9.46 -9.92
C ALA A 114 9.72 -10.61 -10.86
N LYS A 115 9.12 -11.80 -10.71
CA LYS A 115 9.39 -12.94 -11.60
C LYS A 115 9.05 -12.64 -13.05
N ARG A 116 7.98 -11.89 -13.29
CA ARG A 116 7.52 -11.51 -14.64
C ARG A 116 8.52 -10.59 -15.36
N TRP A 117 9.14 -9.66 -14.64
CA TRP A 117 9.97 -8.61 -15.24
C TRP A 117 11.48 -8.88 -15.11
N GLY A 118 11.92 -9.41 -13.97
CA GLY A 118 13.31 -9.72 -13.68
C GLY A 118 13.65 -11.21 -13.74
N GLY A 119 12.68 -12.12 -13.72
CA GLY A 119 12.92 -13.56 -13.68
C GLY A 119 13.07 -14.09 -12.24
N GLN A 120 13.38 -15.38 -12.11
CA GLN A 120 13.26 -16.10 -10.83
C GLN A 120 14.23 -15.60 -9.74
N TRP A 121 15.46 -15.24 -10.12
CA TRP A 121 16.46 -14.73 -9.18
C TRP A 121 16.07 -13.38 -8.57
N TRP A 122 15.56 -12.46 -9.39
CA TRP A 122 15.08 -11.17 -8.92
C TRP A 122 13.81 -11.30 -8.07
N ALA A 123 12.96 -12.28 -8.37
CA ALA A 123 11.82 -12.61 -7.53
C ALA A 123 12.27 -13.11 -6.15
N ALA A 124 13.24 -14.01 -6.09
CA ALA A 124 13.82 -14.48 -4.83
C ALA A 124 14.44 -13.32 -4.04
N ALA A 125 15.22 -12.45 -4.71
CA ALA A 125 15.82 -11.28 -4.08
C ALA A 125 14.76 -10.33 -3.48
N ALA A 126 13.68 -10.04 -4.21
CA ALA A 126 12.59 -9.19 -3.72
C ALA A 126 11.94 -9.74 -2.45
N ILE A 127 11.76 -11.06 -2.35
CA ILE A 127 11.23 -11.71 -1.15
C ILE A 127 12.20 -11.60 0.03
N TRP A 128 13.49 -11.83 -0.20
CA TRP A 128 14.50 -11.70 0.86
C TRP A 128 14.66 -10.27 1.35
N VAL A 129 14.52 -9.26 0.49
CA VAL A 129 14.52 -7.85 0.90
C VAL A 129 13.40 -7.56 1.90
N MET A 130 12.20 -8.09 1.66
CA MET A 130 11.07 -7.93 2.58
C MET A 130 11.26 -8.78 3.85
N ALA A 131 11.69 -10.03 3.71
CA ALA A 131 11.87 -10.95 4.83
C ALA A 131 12.98 -10.52 5.80
N LEU A 132 14.03 -9.85 5.31
CA LEU A 132 15.15 -9.38 6.14
C LEU A 132 14.93 -7.97 6.70
N ASN A 133 13.81 -7.32 6.39
CA ASN A 133 13.50 -5.99 6.88
C ASN A 133 12.53 -6.06 8.08
N PRO A 134 13.03 -6.06 9.33
CA PRO A 134 12.18 -6.21 10.51
C PRO A 134 11.14 -5.08 10.65
N ALA A 135 11.41 -3.91 10.07
CA ALA A 135 10.48 -2.78 10.08
C ALA A 135 9.23 -3.08 9.24
N GLU A 136 9.44 -3.52 8.01
CA GLU A 136 8.35 -3.88 7.08
C GLU A 136 7.58 -5.10 7.59
N VAL A 137 8.28 -6.12 8.09
CA VAL A 137 7.63 -7.29 8.72
C VAL A 137 6.73 -6.83 9.87
N LYS A 138 7.22 -5.94 10.74
CA LYS A 138 6.42 -5.39 11.84
C LYS A 138 5.19 -4.64 11.32
N VAL A 139 5.36 -3.69 10.40
CA VAL A 139 4.25 -2.87 9.87
C VAL A 139 3.18 -3.73 9.21
N TYR A 140 3.56 -4.79 8.51
CA TYR A 140 2.60 -5.70 7.86
C TYR A 140 2.04 -6.77 8.78
N THR A 141 2.55 -6.89 10.01
CA THR A 141 2.02 -7.81 11.03
C THR A 141 1.01 -7.12 11.94
N LEU A 142 1.25 -5.84 12.27
CA LEU A 142 0.33 -5.08 13.12
C LEU A 142 -0.99 -4.82 12.38
N ALA A 143 -2.10 -4.79 13.12
CA ALA A 143 -3.43 -4.54 12.59
C ALA A 143 -3.67 -3.07 12.23
N LEU A 144 -2.86 -2.58 11.29
CA LEU A 144 -2.93 -1.27 10.69
C LEU A 144 -3.35 -1.41 9.21
N SER A 145 -3.84 -0.33 8.62
CA SER A 145 -4.31 -0.37 7.23
C SER A 145 -3.20 -0.39 6.18
N GLU A 146 -1.94 -0.17 6.56
CA GLU A 146 -0.76 -0.29 5.69
C GLU A 146 -0.66 -1.69 5.07
N GLY A 147 -0.92 -2.75 5.84
CA GLY A 147 -0.92 -4.13 5.33
C GLY A 147 -1.98 -4.36 4.25
N LEU A 148 -3.18 -3.78 4.43
CA LEU A 148 -4.26 -3.81 3.43
C LEU A 148 -3.88 -3.05 2.15
N ILE A 149 -3.29 -1.86 2.29
CA ILE A 149 -2.84 -1.09 1.14
C ILE A 149 -1.72 -1.82 0.40
N ALA A 150 -0.78 -2.43 1.11
CA ALA A 150 0.33 -3.16 0.50
C ALA A 150 -0.15 -4.33 -0.36
N VAL A 151 -1.11 -5.13 0.13
CA VAL A 151 -1.67 -6.24 -0.65
C VAL A 151 -2.47 -5.72 -1.85
N MET A 152 -3.31 -4.70 -1.66
CA MET A 152 -4.09 -4.11 -2.75
C MET A 152 -3.17 -3.56 -3.84
N LEU A 153 -2.16 -2.77 -3.47
CA LEU A 153 -1.21 -2.18 -4.41
C LEU A 153 -0.41 -3.26 -5.16
N ALA A 154 0.11 -4.28 -4.47
CA ALA A 154 0.82 -5.37 -5.11
C ALA A 154 -0.04 -6.06 -6.18
N TRP A 155 -1.30 -6.34 -5.87
CA TRP A 155 -2.22 -6.99 -6.82
C TRP A 155 -2.70 -6.05 -7.93
N ILE A 156 -2.88 -4.75 -7.67
CA ILE A 156 -3.10 -3.74 -8.72
C ILE A 156 -1.96 -3.81 -9.74
N LEU A 157 -0.71 -3.80 -9.29
CA LEU A 157 0.46 -3.87 -10.17
C LEU A 157 0.52 -5.20 -10.93
N VAL A 158 0.25 -6.34 -10.27
CA VAL A 158 0.20 -7.66 -10.90
C VAL A 158 -0.86 -7.73 -12.01
N LEU A 159 -2.03 -7.14 -11.80
CA LEU A 159 -3.16 -7.20 -12.71
C LEU A 159 -3.04 -6.20 -13.87
N THR A 160 -2.51 -5.01 -13.62
CA THR A 160 -2.57 -3.90 -14.58
C THR A 160 -1.26 -3.68 -15.33
N VAL A 161 -0.10 -3.96 -14.73
CA VAL A 161 1.19 -3.62 -15.33
C VAL A 161 1.72 -4.80 -16.17
N GLY A 162 1.80 -4.59 -17.48
CA GLY A 162 2.29 -5.60 -18.43
C GLY A 162 2.13 -5.19 -19.89
N VAL A 163 2.73 -5.94 -20.82
CA VAL A 163 2.61 -5.61 -22.25
C VAL A 163 1.27 -6.05 -22.84
N ARG A 164 0.72 -7.19 -22.39
CA ARG A 164 -0.51 -7.81 -22.91
C ARG A 164 -1.38 -8.31 -21.77
N ARG A 165 -2.03 -7.39 -21.04
CA ARG A 165 -2.99 -7.75 -19.99
C ARG A 165 -4.39 -7.86 -20.59
N PRO A 166 -5.14 -8.93 -20.29
CA PRO A 166 -6.53 -9.03 -20.71
C PRO A 166 -7.37 -7.95 -20.02
N LEU A 167 -8.41 -7.47 -20.69
CA LEU A 167 -9.25 -6.37 -20.21
C LEU A 167 -9.77 -6.61 -18.79
N TRP A 168 -10.26 -7.82 -18.47
CA TRP A 168 -10.78 -8.13 -17.15
C TRP A 168 -9.76 -7.95 -16.01
N GLN A 169 -8.46 -8.21 -16.25
CA GLN A 169 -7.41 -7.97 -15.25
C GLN A 169 -7.26 -6.47 -15.01
N ILE A 170 -7.31 -5.67 -16.09
CA ILE A 170 -7.20 -4.22 -16.00
C ILE A 170 -8.42 -3.64 -15.26
N LEU A 171 -9.63 -4.09 -15.58
CA LEU A 171 -10.86 -3.67 -14.89
C LEU A 171 -10.81 -4.07 -13.41
N LEU A 172 -10.44 -5.32 -13.10
CA LEU A 172 -10.32 -5.80 -11.72
C LEU A 172 -9.28 -5.01 -10.94
N GLY A 173 -8.11 -4.75 -11.52
CA GLY A 173 -7.07 -3.94 -10.88
C GLY A 173 -7.50 -2.49 -10.67
N SER A 174 -8.27 -1.91 -11.59
CA SER A 174 -8.81 -0.56 -11.43
C SER A 174 -9.94 -0.50 -10.38
N GLY A 175 -10.82 -1.50 -10.34
CA GLY A 175 -11.82 -1.67 -9.28
C GLY A 175 -11.15 -1.82 -7.91
N LEU A 176 -10.05 -2.58 -7.82
CA LEU A 176 -9.25 -2.72 -6.61
C LEU A 176 -8.59 -1.39 -6.21
N ALA A 177 -8.18 -0.55 -7.16
CA ALA A 177 -7.73 0.81 -6.86
C ALA A 177 -8.85 1.68 -6.25
N GLY A 178 -10.09 1.52 -6.71
CA GLY A 178 -11.27 2.14 -6.08
C GLY A 178 -11.46 1.67 -4.62
N LEU A 179 -11.36 0.36 -4.36
CA LEU A 179 -11.40 -0.19 -2.98
C LEU A 179 -10.23 0.31 -2.12
N MET A 180 -9.05 0.47 -2.71
CA MET A 180 -7.87 0.97 -2.01
C MET A 180 -8.07 2.40 -1.53
N ILE A 181 -8.73 3.26 -2.32
CA ILE A 181 -9.10 4.62 -1.91
C ILE A 181 -10.11 4.59 -0.76
N LEU A 182 -11.08 3.67 -0.80
CA LEU A 182 -12.04 3.44 0.29
C LEU A 182 -11.41 2.79 1.53
N THR A 183 -10.16 2.32 1.42
CA THR A 183 -9.35 1.79 2.52
C THR A 183 -8.43 2.86 3.10
N ARG A 184 -7.81 3.67 2.26
CA ARG A 184 -7.11 4.88 2.67
C ARG A 184 -7.29 6.03 1.68
N GLU A 185 -7.70 7.16 2.22
CA GLU A 185 -7.95 8.40 1.51
C GLU A 185 -6.68 8.99 0.87
N ASN A 186 -5.50 8.77 1.47
CA ASN A 186 -4.22 9.23 0.92
C ASN A 186 -3.79 8.46 -0.36
N MET A 187 -4.50 7.39 -0.72
CA MET A 187 -4.28 6.64 -1.97
C MET A 187 -5.13 7.17 -3.14
N LEU A 188 -5.83 8.29 -2.97
CA LEU A 188 -6.67 8.93 -4.00
C LEU A 188 -5.95 9.10 -5.34
N PHE A 189 -4.64 9.38 -5.30
CA PHE A 189 -3.81 9.60 -6.50
C PHE A 189 -3.57 8.34 -7.33
N VAL A 190 -3.75 7.14 -6.78
CA VAL A 190 -3.40 5.91 -7.50
C VAL A 190 -4.32 5.69 -8.69
N LEU A 191 -5.63 5.92 -8.55
CA LEU A 191 -6.58 5.68 -9.65
C LEU A 191 -6.34 6.64 -10.85
N PRO A 192 -6.15 7.96 -10.68
CA PRO A 192 -5.77 8.86 -11.78
C PRO A 192 -4.44 8.48 -12.45
N ILE A 193 -3.39 8.17 -11.67
CA ILE A 193 -2.09 7.78 -12.22
C ILE A 193 -2.22 6.46 -13.00
N LEU A 194 -2.96 5.50 -12.47
CA LEU A 194 -3.25 4.23 -13.12
C LEU A 194 -4.03 4.44 -14.43
N PHE A 195 -5.03 5.33 -14.44
CA PHE A 195 -5.78 5.67 -15.64
C PHE A 195 -4.87 6.20 -16.74
N VAL A 196 -3.99 7.16 -16.43
CA VAL A 196 -3.01 7.70 -17.40
C VAL A 196 -2.11 6.59 -17.94
N TYR A 197 -1.62 5.70 -17.06
CA TYR A 197 -0.82 4.55 -17.49
C TYR A 197 -1.59 3.60 -18.42
N VAL A 198 -2.83 3.22 -18.06
CA VAL A 198 -3.65 2.29 -18.84
C VAL A 198 -4.01 2.90 -20.19
N LEU A 199 -4.38 4.18 -20.23
CA LEU A 199 -4.67 4.91 -21.44
C LEU A 199 -3.44 4.93 -22.37
N TRP A 200 -2.25 5.17 -21.79
CA TRP A 200 -1.00 5.17 -22.54
C TRP A 200 -0.57 3.79 -23.03
N GLN A 201 -0.74 2.75 -22.21
CA GLN A 201 -0.27 1.38 -22.49
C GLN A 201 -1.24 0.58 -23.38
N TYR A 202 -2.54 0.72 -23.17
CA TYR A 202 -3.59 -0.14 -23.76
C TYR A 202 -4.61 0.64 -24.60
N GLY A 203 -4.46 1.95 -24.72
CA GLY A 203 -5.30 2.81 -25.54
C GLY A 203 -6.55 3.34 -24.84
N TRP A 204 -7.23 4.27 -25.52
CA TRP A 204 -8.31 5.08 -24.96
C TRP A 204 -9.49 4.24 -24.46
N LYS A 205 -9.99 3.29 -25.26
CA LYS A 205 -11.14 2.45 -24.89
C LYS A 205 -10.91 1.71 -23.56
N THR A 206 -9.76 1.06 -23.44
CA THR A 206 -9.37 0.33 -22.24
C THR A 206 -9.17 1.26 -21.04
N GLY A 207 -8.56 2.43 -21.26
CA GLY A 207 -8.38 3.46 -20.25
C GLY A 207 -9.71 3.91 -19.63
N PHE A 208 -10.70 4.27 -20.46
CA PHE A 208 -11.99 4.74 -19.97
C PHE A 208 -12.80 3.64 -19.26
N LEU A 209 -12.77 2.40 -19.77
CA LEU A 209 -13.42 1.29 -19.08
C LEU A 209 -12.76 1.01 -17.72
N ALA A 210 -11.43 1.07 -17.64
CA ALA A 210 -10.71 0.93 -16.38
C ALA A 210 -11.08 2.05 -15.40
N LEU A 211 -11.05 3.31 -15.84
CA LEU A 211 -11.44 4.44 -15.00
C LEU A 211 -12.89 4.30 -14.52
N ALA A 212 -13.82 3.96 -15.41
CA ALA A 212 -15.21 3.71 -15.07
C ALA A 212 -15.34 2.60 -14.02
N SER A 213 -14.60 1.49 -14.15
CA SER A 213 -14.60 0.40 -13.16
C SER A 213 -14.09 0.84 -11.79
N GLY A 214 -13.02 1.65 -11.74
CA GLY A 214 -12.48 2.15 -10.47
C GLY A 214 -13.39 3.18 -9.81
N LEU A 215 -13.92 4.11 -10.60
CA LEU A 215 -14.89 5.12 -10.14
C LEU A 215 -16.21 4.50 -9.72
N PHE A 216 -16.69 3.47 -10.41
CA PHE A 216 -17.92 2.76 -10.05
C PHE A 216 -17.82 2.16 -8.64
N VAL A 217 -16.70 1.48 -8.33
CA VAL A 217 -16.47 0.90 -7.01
C VAL A 217 -16.34 1.98 -5.94
N LEU A 218 -15.56 3.04 -6.22
CA LEU A 218 -15.42 4.18 -5.32
C LEU A 218 -16.77 4.86 -5.05
N ALA A 219 -17.56 5.07 -6.10
CA ALA A 219 -18.87 5.71 -6.04
C ALA A 219 -19.84 4.88 -5.23
N ILE A 220 -19.95 3.56 -5.45
CA ILE A 220 -20.83 2.70 -4.66
C ILE A 220 -20.44 2.74 -3.17
N GLY A 221 -19.15 2.60 -2.87
CA GLY A 221 -18.70 2.63 -1.48
C GLY A 221 -18.94 3.99 -0.81
N THR A 222 -18.84 5.08 -1.56
CA THR A 222 -19.12 6.44 -1.06
C THR A 222 -20.62 6.66 -0.90
N LEU A 223 -21.44 6.27 -1.88
CA LEU A 223 -22.89 6.40 -1.87
C LEU A 223 -23.53 5.63 -0.71
N TRP A 224 -22.96 4.49 -0.33
CA TRP A 224 -23.46 3.69 0.79
C TRP A 224 -23.45 4.46 2.13
N TYR A 225 -22.47 5.33 2.34
CA TYR A 225 -22.32 6.14 3.54
C TYR A 225 -22.69 7.61 3.30
N TRP A 226 -23.44 7.88 2.24
CA TRP A 226 -23.90 9.23 1.93
C TRP A 226 -25.00 9.67 2.90
N PRO A 227 -25.04 10.94 3.36
CA PRO A 227 -24.08 12.02 3.07
C PRO A 227 -22.89 12.07 4.02
N GLU A 228 -22.90 11.30 5.11
CA GLU A 228 -21.95 11.43 6.22
C GLU A 228 -20.47 11.19 5.84
N VAL A 229 -20.23 10.41 4.79
CA VAL A 229 -18.88 10.22 4.21
C VAL A 229 -18.24 11.52 3.75
N LEU A 230 -19.02 12.58 3.49
CA LEU A 230 -18.51 13.89 3.13
C LEU A 230 -17.59 14.47 4.22
N LYS A 231 -17.76 14.08 5.49
CA LYS A 231 -16.86 14.45 6.59
C LYS A 231 -15.41 13.99 6.33
N LEU A 232 -15.24 12.79 5.76
CA LEU A 232 -13.92 12.26 5.36
C LEU A 232 -13.33 13.06 4.18
N TRP A 233 -14.16 13.34 3.18
CA TRP A 233 -13.72 14.05 1.98
C TRP A 233 -13.43 15.52 2.25
N ALA A 234 -14.18 16.17 3.14
CA ALA A 234 -13.98 17.55 3.57
C ALA A 234 -12.62 17.75 4.27
N LYS A 235 -12.12 16.72 4.95
CA LYS A 235 -10.77 16.68 5.53
C LYS A 235 -9.68 16.46 4.46
N THR A 236 -9.96 15.63 3.46
CA THR A 236 -8.94 15.14 2.51
C THR A 236 -8.76 16.06 1.31
N LEU A 237 -9.83 16.65 0.80
CA LEU A 237 -9.81 17.51 -0.38
C LEU A 237 -9.46 18.94 0.02
N PRO A 238 -8.48 19.58 -0.65
CA PRO A 238 -8.17 20.98 -0.40
C PRO A 238 -9.35 21.86 -0.82
N ALA A 239 -9.59 22.95 -0.07
CA ALA A 239 -10.53 23.98 -0.49
C ALA A 239 -10.03 24.61 -1.80
N SER A 240 -10.71 24.32 -2.90
CA SER A 240 -10.37 24.76 -4.25
C SER A 240 -11.63 25.23 -4.97
N PRO A 241 -11.52 26.18 -5.92
CA PRO A 241 -12.65 26.56 -6.79
C PRO A 241 -13.26 25.40 -7.58
N VAL A 242 -12.52 24.29 -7.72
CA VAL A 242 -12.92 23.11 -8.50
C VAL A 242 -13.52 22.01 -7.62
N THR A 243 -13.33 22.07 -6.31
CA THR A 243 -13.94 21.13 -5.35
C THR A 243 -15.28 21.67 -4.86
N PRO A 244 -16.31 20.83 -4.65
CA PRO A 244 -17.55 21.26 -4.01
C PRO A 244 -17.24 21.95 -2.67
N ASN A 245 -18.02 22.97 -2.30
CA ASN A 245 -17.86 23.57 -0.99
C ASN A 245 -18.31 22.55 0.09
N LEU A 246 -17.34 21.98 0.81
CA LEU A 246 -17.57 21.00 1.87
C LEU A 246 -17.42 21.62 3.26
N SER A 247 -17.45 22.95 3.38
CA SER A 247 -17.27 23.66 4.66
C SER A 247 -18.27 23.22 5.74
N GLU A 248 -19.50 22.89 5.35
CA GLU A 248 -20.55 22.42 6.28
C GLU A 248 -20.26 21.04 6.87
N TRP A 249 -19.43 20.24 6.20
CA TRP A 249 -19.06 18.89 6.61
C TRP A 249 -17.70 18.83 7.32
N GLN A 250 -17.03 19.98 7.46
CA GLN A 250 -15.79 20.06 8.23
C GLN A 250 -16.12 19.98 9.72
N PRO A 251 -15.45 19.08 10.46
CA PRO A 251 -15.61 19.05 11.91
C PRO A 251 -15.15 20.39 12.53
N PRO A 252 -15.80 20.84 13.61
CA PRO A 252 -15.37 22.05 14.31
C PRO A 252 -13.93 21.90 14.79
N ALA A 253 -13.18 23.01 14.84
CA ALA A 253 -11.77 23.00 15.24
C ALA A 253 -11.52 22.32 16.60
N GLU A 254 -12.50 22.44 17.50
CA GLU A 254 -12.52 21.84 18.84
C GLU A 254 -12.59 20.30 18.82
N ALA A 255 -13.13 19.69 17.76
CA ALA A 255 -13.27 18.24 17.63
C ALA A 255 -11.94 17.52 17.33
N TYR A 256 -10.90 18.25 16.90
CA TYR A 256 -9.58 17.68 16.64
C TYR A 256 -8.78 17.39 17.92
N GLY A 257 -9.32 17.76 19.09
CA GLY A 257 -8.60 17.76 20.36
C GLY A 257 -7.53 18.85 20.39
N GLU A 258 -7.15 19.30 21.59
CA GLU A 258 -5.95 20.12 21.69
C GLU A 258 -4.75 19.28 21.29
N SER A 259 -3.98 19.75 20.29
CA SER A 259 -2.68 19.17 20.02
C SER A 259 -1.85 19.35 21.28
N VAL A 260 -1.64 18.25 22.01
CA VAL A 260 -0.68 18.24 23.11
C VAL A 260 0.62 18.73 22.49
N PRO A 261 1.19 19.86 22.93
CA PRO A 261 2.45 20.35 22.40
C PRO A 261 3.40 19.17 22.43
N ALA A 262 4.07 18.90 21.30
CA ALA A 262 5.04 17.82 21.25
C ALA A 262 5.91 17.96 22.50
N LEU A 263 5.89 16.92 23.36
CA LEU A 263 6.57 16.95 24.66
C LEU A 263 8.06 17.31 24.53
N GLU A 264 8.58 17.26 23.30
CA GLU A 264 9.95 17.52 22.95
C GLU A 264 10.04 18.39 21.68
N VAL A 265 10.74 19.53 21.79
CA VAL A 265 10.95 20.48 20.70
C VAL A 265 11.71 19.83 19.54
N ALA A 266 11.19 19.94 18.31
CA ALA A 266 11.89 19.51 17.11
C ALA A 266 13.19 20.31 16.93
N ASN A 267 14.34 19.64 17.00
CA ASN A 267 15.65 20.22 16.75
C ASN A 267 16.29 19.52 15.53
N TYR A 268 17.18 20.21 14.81
CA TYR A 268 17.93 19.70 13.66
C TYR A 268 18.58 18.33 13.91
N TYR A 269 19.07 18.09 15.14
CA TYR A 269 19.62 16.78 15.52
C TYR A 269 18.59 15.65 15.38
N ARG A 270 17.34 15.87 15.80
CA ARG A 270 16.27 14.87 15.72
C ARG A 270 15.80 14.67 14.29
N VAL A 271 15.68 15.75 13.52
CA VAL A 271 15.39 15.67 12.08
C VAL A 271 16.45 14.81 11.38
N PHE A 272 17.72 15.05 11.70
CA PHE A 272 18.83 14.25 11.17
C PHE A 272 18.73 12.78 11.60
N LEU A 273 18.48 12.49 12.89
CA LEU A 273 18.32 11.13 13.38
C LEU A 273 17.15 10.39 12.73
N TYR A 274 15.97 11.02 12.65
CA TYR A 274 14.79 10.41 12.05
C TYR A 274 14.95 10.21 10.54
N PHE A 275 15.62 11.13 9.84
CA PHE A 275 15.98 10.95 8.45
C PHE A 275 16.81 9.69 8.25
N TRP A 276 17.90 9.52 9.01
CA TRP A 276 18.77 8.35 8.87
C TRP A 276 18.13 7.05 9.35
N LEU A 277 17.26 7.12 10.36
CA LEU A 277 16.47 5.98 10.79
C LEU A 277 15.54 5.53 9.65
N THR A 278 14.72 6.43 9.11
CA THR A 278 13.82 6.15 7.99
C THR A 278 14.58 5.67 6.76
N PHE A 279 15.71 6.31 6.43
CA PHE A 279 16.57 5.89 5.33
C PHE A 279 17.11 4.48 5.54
N ARG A 280 17.51 4.11 6.77
CA ARG A 280 17.95 2.75 7.10
C ARG A 280 16.81 1.74 6.95
N LEU A 281 15.62 2.06 7.44
CA LEU A 281 14.46 1.15 7.39
C LEU A 281 13.96 0.93 5.95
N HIS A 282 14.08 1.93 5.08
CA HIS A 282 13.66 1.85 3.67
C HIS A 282 14.84 1.88 2.70
N PHE A 283 16.03 1.48 3.15
CA PHE A 283 17.28 1.62 2.37
C PHE A 283 17.17 0.96 1.00
N VAL A 284 16.72 -0.30 0.98
CA VAL A 284 16.68 -1.06 -0.27
C VAL A 284 15.69 -0.46 -1.26
N THR A 285 14.50 -0.04 -0.82
CA THR A 285 13.49 0.54 -1.71
C THR A 285 13.95 1.89 -2.28
N LEU A 286 14.48 2.77 -1.43
CA LEU A 286 14.97 4.09 -1.83
C LEU A 286 16.20 4.00 -2.75
N VAL A 287 17.21 3.22 -2.36
CA VAL A 287 18.44 3.07 -3.15
C VAL A 287 18.16 2.34 -4.46
N SER A 288 17.24 1.37 -4.49
CA SER A 288 16.86 0.71 -5.74
C SER A 288 16.20 1.69 -6.71
N ALA A 289 15.31 2.57 -6.23
CA ALA A 289 14.69 3.60 -7.06
C ALA A 289 15.73 4.57 -7.63
N VAL A 290 16.62 5.10 -6.77
CA VAL A 290 17.71 5.98 -7.19
C VAL A 290 18.64 5.29 -8.19
N THR A 291 18.99 4.03 -7.97
CA THR A 291 19.84 3.26 -8.88
C THR A 291 19.19 3.12 -10.25
N VAL A 292 17.88 2.84 -10.30
CA VAL A 292 17.13 2.78 -11.57
C VAL A 292 17.13 4.13 -12.28
N TRP A 293 16.99 5.24 -11.55
CA TRP A 293 17.01 6.58 -12.13
C TRP A 293 18.40 6.99 -12.64
N LEU A 294 19.47 6.64 -11.91
CA LEU A 294 20.86 6.91 -12.33
C LEU A 294 21.29 6.06 -13.53
N LEU A 295 20.85 4.80 -13.56
CA LEU A 295 21.11 3.88 -14.67
C LEU A 295 20.07 4.00 -15.78
N TRP A 296 19.21 5.04 -15.73
CA TRP A 296 18.18 5.23 -16.73
C TRP A 296 18.82 5.47 -18.10
N PRO A 297 18.40 4.76 -19.16
CA PRO A 297 19.02 4.91 -20.46
C PRO A 297 18.76 6.32 -21.03
N LEU A 298 19.80 7.15 -21.07
CA LEU A 298 19.78 8.56 -21.50
C LEU A 298 19.51 8.78 -23.01
N LYS A 299 19.45 7.71 -23.81
CA LYS A 299 19.29 7.87 -25.27
C LYS A 299 17.82 8.15 -25.60
N TRP A 300 17.53 9.38 -26.03
CA TRP A 300 16.21 9.91 -26.42
C TRP A 300 15.52 9.19 -27.59
N ARG A 301 16.22 8.31 -28.33
CA ARG A 301 15.73 7.66 -29.56
C ARG A 301 15.09 6.28 -29.38
N TRP A 302 14.86 5.82 -28.16
CA TRP A 302 14.28 4.50 -27.94
C TRP A 302 12.75 4.59 -28.06
N HIS A 303 12.17 3.68 -28.86
CA HIS A 303 10.72 3.48 -28.84
C HIS A 303 10.28 3.22 -27.39
N LEU A 304 9.22 3.91 -26.96
CA LEU A 304 8.60 3.75 -25.64
C LEU A 304 8.03 2.34 -25.50
N THR A 305 8.91 1.38 -25.19
CA THR A 305 8.53 -0.01 -24.94
C THR A 305 7.64 -0.09 -23.69
N GLY A 306 6.83 -1.14 -23.58
CA GLY A 306 6.01 -1.35 -22.39
C GLY A 306 6.83 -1.45 -21.09
N ARG A 307 8.11 -1.84 -21.18
CA ARG A 307 9.07 -1.83 -20.05
C ARG A 307 9.31 -0.40 -19.54
N ILE A 308 9.63 0.51 -20.46
CA ILE A 308 9.94 1.91 -20.15
C ILE A 308 8.69 2.60 -19.58
N ARG A 309 7.52 2.38 -20.20
CA ARG A 309 6.25 2.94 -19.71
C ARG A 309 5.92 2.47 -18.30
N ALA A 310 6.12 1.17 -18.01
CA ALA A 310 5.94 0.62 -16.67
C ALA A 310 6.91 1.25 -15.65
N ALA A 311 8.18 1.40 -16.02
CA ALA A 311 9.18 2.00 -15.13
C ALA A 311 8.91 3.49 -14.85
N ILE A 312 8.43 4.25 -15.85
CA ILE A 312 7.97 5.64 -15.65
C ILE A 312 6.76 5.67 -14.72
N PHE A 313 5.75 4.84 -14.99
CA PHE A 313 4.57 4.72 -14.14
C PHE A 313 4.93 4.41 -12.68
N LEU A 314 5.78 3.41 -12.43
CA LEU A 314 6.22 3.05 -11.07
C LEU A 314 7.01 4.18 -10.40
N SER A 315 7.83 4.92 -11.15
CA SER A 315 8.59 6.05 -10.61
C SER A 315 7.68 7.21 -10.21
N VAL A 316 6.72 7.56 -11.08
CA VAL A 316 5.71 8.59 -10.78
C VAL A 316 4.86 8.18 -9.59
N LEU A 317 4.40 6.93 -9.56
CA LEU A 317 3.62 6.37 -8.46
C LEU A 317 4.40 6.46 -7.13
N LEU A 318 5.67 6.05 -7.12
CA LEU A 318 6.52 6.14 -5.93
C LEU A 318 6.68 7.58 -5.43
N ILE A 319 6.99 8.52 -6.32
CA ILE A 319 7.23 9.92 -5.96
C ILE A 319 5.96 10.57 -5.42
N VAL A 320 4.82 10.38 -6.10
CA VAL A 320 3.55 10.97 -5.68
C VAL A 320 3.08 10.38 -4.35
N LEU A 321 3.17 9.06 -4.18
CA LEU A 321 2.77 8.43 -2.92
C LEU A 321 3.70 8.78 -1.76
N LEU A 322 5.01 8.92 -2.01
CA LEU A 322 5.96 9.40 -1.01
C LEU A 322 5.61 10.83 -0.58
N GLY A 323 5.32 11.72 -1.54
CA GLY A 323 4.89 13.09 -1.24
C GLY A 323 3.58 13.15 -0.46
N ALA A 324 2.58 12.36 -0.88
CA ALA A 324 1.29 12.28 -0.18
C ALA A 324 1.44 11.74 1.25
N HIS A 325 2.33 10.76 1.46
CA HIS A 325 2.62 10.23 2.79
C HIS A 325 3.32 11.28 3.68
N MET A 326 4.31 12.01 3.14
CA MET A 326 4.98 13.09 3.86
C MET A 326 3.99 14.19 4.25
N GLN A 327 3.10 14.60 3.35
CA GLN A 327 2.07 15.59 3.66
C GLN A 327 1.11 15.13 4.76
N ALA A 328 0.70 13.86 4.75
CA ALA A 328 -0.18 13.31 5.77
C ALA A 328 0.50 13.12 7.14
N SER A 329 1.84 13.22 7.20
CA SER A 329 2.63 13.11 8.43
C SER A 329 2.98 14.45 9.08
N LEU A 330 2.64 15.57 8.43
CA LEU A 330 2.80 16.94 8.92
C LEU A 330 1.57 17.39 9.72
#